data_AF-A0A7S4EXH9-F1
#
_entry.id   AF-A0A7S4EXH9-F1
#
_cell.length_a   1.000
_cell.length_b   1.000
_cell.length_c   1.000
_cell.angle_alpha   90.00
_cell.angle_beta   90.00
_cell.angle_gamma   90.00
#
_symmetry.space_group_name_H-M   'P 1'
#
loop_
_entity.id
_entity.type
_entity.pdbx_description
1 polymer ?
#
loop_
_entity_poly.entity_id
_entity_poly.type
_entity_poly.pdbx_seq_one_letter_code
_entity_poly.pdbx_strand_id
1 'polypeptide(L)'
;MDVFWRAGTFWLRGLGSGAQLVRQCLIGLVGASPINLVDHQVELLRVAAEACQGAVHGWLVDAFQSPGFSCGSLDPQGPAAAALVKLVARQPALSTSEFQSIVSDFSRTCRGKLAPNALDRYAGL
;
A
#
# COMPACT_ATOMS: atom_id res chain seq x y z
N MET A 1 -30.85 18.52 -4.29
CA MET A 1 -29.40 18.41 -4.02
C MET A 1 -29.09 16.93 -3.87
N ASP A 2 -29.09 16.16 -4.96
CA ASP A 2 -29.18 14.67 -4.88
C ASP A 2 -28.32 13.93 -5.91
N VAL A 3 -27.31 14.57 -6.48
CA VAL A 3 -26.46 13.95 -7.52
C VAL A 3 -25.10 13.52 -6.97
N PHE A 4 -24.61 14.14 -5.90
CA PHE A 4 -23.29 13.81 -5.34
C PHE A 4 -23.26 12.48 -4.56
N TRP A 5 -24.37 12.05 -3.96
CA TRP A 5 -24.38 10.80 -3.18
C TRP A 5 -24.41 9.54 -4.08
N ARG A 6 -25.03 9.62 -5.26
CA ARG A 6 -25.07 8.52 -6.24
C ARG A 6 -23.74 8.33 -6.97
N ALA A 7 -22.93 9.38 -7.09
CA ALA A 7 -21.57 9.28 -7.63
C ALA A 7 -20.56 8.70 -6.59
N GLY A 8 -20.75 8.99 -5.29
CA GLY A 8 -19.89 8.46 -4.22
C GLY A 8 -20.09 6.97 -3.94
N THR A 9 -21.28 6.43 -4.20
CA THR A 9 -21.60 5.01 -3.96
C THR A 9 -21.37 4.10 -5.17
N PHE A 10 -21.11 4.64 -6.36
CA PHE A 10 -20.82 3.83 -7.55
C PHE A 10 -19.43 3.17 -7.50
N TRP A 11 -18.48 3.76 -6.77
CA TRP A 11 -17.15 3.18 -6.55
C TRP A 11 -17.12 2.04 -5.54
N LEU A 12 -18.18 1.78 -4.77
CA LEU A 12 -18.15 0.84 -3.63
C LEU A 12 -18.88 -0.49 -3.87
N ARG A 13 -19.37 -0.76 -5.09
CA ARG A 13 -20.15 -1.98 -5.40
C ARG A 13 -19.41 -3.10 -6.12
N GLY A 14 -18.10 -2.98 -6.33
CA GLY A 14 -17.31 -4.07 -6.89
C GLY A 14 -16.14 -4.40 -5.99
N LEU A 15 -15.95 -5.67 -5.66
CA LEU A 15 -14.68 -6.22 -5.14
C LEU A 15 -13.43 -5.79 -5.97
N GLY A 16 -13.61 -5.16 -7.13
CA GLY A 16 -12.56 -4.53 -7.94
C GLY A 16 -12.09 -3.13 -7.50
N SER A 17 -12.86 -2.34 -6.73
CA SER A 17 -12.46 -0.94 -6.45
C SER A 17 -11.41 -0.81 -5.35
N GLY A 18 -11.51 -1.61 -4.28
CA GLY A 18 -10.53 -1.62 -3.18
C GLY A 18 -9.18 -2.16 -3.63
N ALA A 19 -9.16 -3.31 -4.32
CA ALA A 19 -7.96 -3.90 -4.89
C ALA A 19 -7.29 -2.95 -5.91
N GLN A 20 -8.08 -2.31 -6.76
CA GLN A 20 -7.57 -1.34 -7.73
C GLN A 20 -7.02 -0.09 -7.03
N LEU A 21 -7.67 0.41 -5.98
CA LEU A 21 -7.16 1.52 -5.18
C LEU A 21 -5.83 1.19 -4.53
N VAL A 22 -5.71 0.03 -3.87
CA VAL A 22 -4.46 -0.45 -3.27
C VAL A 22 -3.37 -0.55 -4.33
N ARG A 23 -3.68 -1.12 -5.49
CA ARG A 23 -2.73 -1.22 -6.61
C ARG A 23 -2.26 0.15 -7.09
N GLN A 24 -3.15 1.13 -7.25
CA GLN A 24 -2.77 2.49 -7.65
C GLN A 24 -1.92 3.19 -6.58
N CYS A 25 -2.25 2.99 -5.29
CA CYS A 25 -1.42 3.49 -4.19
C CYS A 25 -0.01 2.92 -4.27
N LEU A 26 0.12 1.60 -4.43
CA LEU A 26 1.41 0.94 -4.58
C LEU A 26 2.20 1.45 -5.79
N ILE A 27 1.57 1.61 -6.97
CA ILE A 27 2.21 2.19 -8.17
C ILE A 27 2.74 3.61 -7.88
N GLY A 28 1.95 4.42 -7.17
CA GLY A 28 2.37 5.75 -6.73
C GLY A 28 3.59 5.71 -5.81
N LEU A 29 3.58 4.81 -4.82
CA LEU A 29 4.65 4.64 -3.84
C LEU A 29 5.97 4.22 -4.49
N VAL A 30 5.95 3.24 -5.40
CA VAL A 30 7.18 2.65 -5.98
C VAL A 30 7.93 3.58 -6.94
N GLY A 31 7.29 4.64 -7.44
CA GLY A 31 8.00 5.64 -8.24
C GLY A 31 7.15 6.49 -9.17
N ALA A 32 5.88 6.14 -9.41
CA ALA A 32 5.04 6.89 -10.33
C ALA A 32 4.62 8.27 -9.78
N SER A 33 4.53 8.41 -8.46
CA SER A 33 4.18 9.70 -7.84
C SER A 33 5.42 10.55 -7.51
N PRO A 34 5.36 11.88 -7.73
CA PRO A 34 6.36 12.79 -7.18
C PRO A 34 6.36 12.73 -5.64
N ILE A 35 7.49 13.04 -5.03
CA ILE A 35 7.76 12.78 -3.60
C ILE A 35 6.71 13.46 -2.68
N ASN A 36 6.23 14.64 -3.05
CA ASN A 36 5.22 15.39 -2.30
C ASN A 36 3.82 14.72 -2.27
N LEU A 37 3.57 13.72 -3.12
CA LEU A 37 2.32 12.96 -3.14
C LEU A 37 2.43 11.61 -2.44
N VAL A 38 3.62 11.20 -1.99
CA VAL A 38 3.83 9.92 -1.30
C VAL A 38 2.99 9.85 -0.02
N ASP A 39 2.98 10.91 0.79
CA ASP A 39 2.21 10.94 2.03
C ASP A 39 0.70 10.75 1.80
N HIS A 40 0.18 11.24 0.67
CA HIS A 40 -1.22 11.03 0.30
C HIS A 40 -1.50 9.58 -0.10
N GLN A 41 -0.57 8.91 -0.80
CA GLN A 41 -0.71 7.48 -1.14
C GLN A 41 -0.62 6.60 0.11
N VAL A 42 0.27 6.95 1.04
CA VAL A 42 0.39 6.29 2.35
C VAL A 42 -0.92 6.39 3.12
N GLU A 43 -1.51 7.58 3.17
CA GLU A 43 -2.75 7.81 3.92
C GLU A 43 -3.95 7.08 3.29
N LEU A 44 -4.05 7.07 1.96
CA LEU A 44 -5.08 6.28 1.27
C LEU A 44 -4.95 4.78 1.53
N LEU A 45 -3.72 4.25 1.53
CA LEU A 45 -3.45 2.85 1.84
C LEU A 45 -3.81 2.51 3.29
N ARG A 46 -3.53 3.43 4.24
CA ARG A 46 -3.90 3.28 5.65
C ARG A 46 -5.41 3.17 5.84
N VAL A 47 -6.15 4.11 5.26
CA VAL A 47 -7.62 4.12 5.33
C VAL A 47 -8.20 2.85 4.72
N ALA A 48 -7.65 2.37 3.59
CA ALA A 48 -8.06 1.10 3.00
C ALA A 48 -7.75 -0.11 3.90
N ALA A 49 -6.58 -0.13 4.55
CA ALA A 49 -6.21 -1.20 5.48
C ALA A 49 -7.10 -1.22 6.72
N GLU A 50 -7.43 -0.06 7.28
CA GLU A 50 -8.32 0.07 8.43
C GLU A 50 -9.77 -0.28 8.10
N ALA A 51 -10.29 0.21 6.97
CA ALA A 51 -11.66 -0.05 6.56
C ALA A 51 -11.89 -1.50 6.10
N CYS A 52 -10.84 -2.17 5.61
CA CYS A 52 -10.95 -3.47 4.95
C CYS A 52 -9.86 -4.45 5.42
N GLN A 53 -9.65 -4.56 6.75
CA GLN A 53 -8.61 -5.42 7.35
C GLN A 53 -8.63 -6.87 6.85
N GLY A 54 -9.81 -7.45 6.62
CA GLY A 54 -9.95 -8.83 6.14
C GLY A 54 -9.58 -9.03 4.66
N ALA A 55 -9.54 -7.96 3.87
CA ALA A 55 -9.34 -8.02 2.41
C ALA A 55 -8.02 -7.38 1.94
N VAL A 56 -7.47 -6.42 2.70
CA VAL A 56 -6.24 -5.69 2.31
C VAL A 56 -5.05 -6.60 2.10
N HIS A 57 -4.92 -7.67 2.88
CA HIS A 57 -3.87 -8.67 2.69
C HIS A 57 -3.93 -9.29 1.30
N GLY A 58 -5.11 -9.80 0.90
CA GLY A 58 -5.31 -10.39 -0.43
C GLY A 58 -5.04 -9.39 -1.53
N TRP A 59 -5.54 -8.16 -1.39
CA TRP A 59 -5.33 -7.10 -2.37
C TRP A 59 -3.87 -6.72 -2.56
N LEU A 60 -3.08 -6.68 -1.47
CA LEU A 60 -1.64 -6.43 -1.57
C LEU A 60 -0.90 -7.58 -2.25
N VAL A 61 -1.21 -8.83 -1.89
CA VAL A 61 -0.64 -10.02 -2.54
C VAL A 61 -0.95 -10.02 -4.03
N ASP A 62 -2.22 -9.82 -4.40
CA ASP A 62 -2.67 -9.76 -5.79
C ASP A 62 -1.96 -8.63 -6.57
N ALA A 63 -1.75 -7.48 -5.94
CA ALA A 63 -1.05 -6.36 -6.55
C ALA A 63 0.43 -6.69 -6.84
N PHE A 64 1.14 -7.33 -5.91
CA PHE A 64 2.54 -7.73 -6.09
C PHE A 64 2.72 -8.89 -7.07
N GLN A 65 1.72 -9.78 -7.18
CA GLN A 65 1.71 -10.88 -8.15
C GLN A 65 1.21 -10.46 -9.53
N SER A 66 0.65 -9.25 -9.67
CA SER A 66 0.10 -8.78 -10.93
C SER A 66 1.21 -8.64 -11.99
N PRO A 67 1.03 -9.23 -13.18
CA PRO A 67 2.00 -9.08 -14.26
C PRO A 67 2.18 -7.61 -14.64
N GLY A 68 3.44 -7.17 -14.75
CA GLY A 68 3.80 -5.79 -15.07
C GLY A 68 3.84 -4.83 -13.88
N PHE A 69 3.58 -5.30 -12.65
CA PHE A 69 3.87 -4.50 -11.46
C PHE A 69 5.39 -4.51 -11.20
N SER A 70 6.00 -3.32 -11.13
CA SER A 70 7.45 -3.15 -10.91
C SER A 70 7.68 -2.25 -9.72
N CYS A 71 8.46 -2.74 -8.74
CA CYS A 71 8.90 -1.96 -7.58
C CYS A 71 10.19 -1.17 -7.87
N GLY A 72 10.32 -0.60 -9.08
CA GLY A 72 11.54 0.07 -9.49
C GLY A 72 12.74 -0.89 -9.49
N SER A 73 13.69 -0.67 -8.57
CA SER A 73 14.87 -1.52 -8.40
C SER A 73 14.65 -2.77 -7.55
N LEU A 74 13.49 -2.91 -6.90
CA LEU A 74 13.18 -4.06 -6.06
C LEU A 74 12.41 -5.13 -6.85
N ASP A 75 12.68 -6.39 -6.48
CA ASP A 75 11.83 -7.51 -6.86
C ASP A 75 10.46 -7.35 -6.18
N PRO A 76 9.35 -7.26 -6.93
CA PRO A 76 8.00 -7.23 -6.38
C PRO A 76 7.63 -8.51 -5.62
N GLN A 77 8.33 -9.63 -5.83
CA GLN A 77 8.21 -10.85 -5.02
C GLN A 77 9.31 -10.99 -3.96
N GLY A 78 10.13 -9.95 -3.79
CA GLY A 78 11.23 -9.92 -2.86
C GLY A 78 10.81 -9.72 -1.40
N PRO A 79 11.79 -9.79 -0.48
CA PRO A 79 11.55 -9.74 0.97
C PRO A 79 10.89 -8.43 1.42
N ALA A 80 11.18 -7.31 0.78
CA ALA A 80 10.58 -6.02 1.11
C ALA A 80 9.06 -5.99 0.86
N ALA A 81 8.60 -6.57 -0.26
CA ALA A 81 7.18 -6.66 -0.57
C ALA A 81 6.46 -7.60 0.41
N ALA A 82 7.05 -8.76 0.69
CA ALA A 82 6.52 -9.69 1.68
C ALA A 82 6.43 -9.08 3.10
N ALA A 83 7.45 -8.31 3.51
CA ALA A 83 7.45 -7.59 4.77
C ALA A 83 6.33 -6.55 4.83
N LEU A 84 6.14 -5.76 3.76
CA LEU A 84 5.06 -4.78 3.69
C LEU A 84 3.68 -5.43 3.84
N VAL A 85 3.42 -6.51 3.09
CA VAL A 85 2.15 -7.26 3.17
C VAL A 85 1.87 -7.71 4.60
N LYS A 86 2.88 -8.31 5.25
CA LYS A 86 2.77 -8.81 6.62
C LYS A 86 2.51 -7.69 7.63
N LEU A 87 3.21 -6.55 7.51
CA LEU A 87 3.09 -5.43 8.42
C LEU A 87 1.75 -4.71 8.27
N VAL A 88 1.30 -4.46 7.03
CA VAL A 88 0.03 -3.75 6.74
C VAL A 88 -1.19 -4.57 7.14
N ALA A 89 -1.14 -5.90 6.98
CA ALA A 89 -2.23 -6.80 7.33
C ALA A 89 -2.21 -7.28 8.80
N ARG A 90 -1.30 -6.76 9.62
CA ARG A 90 -1.10 -7.25 10.99
C ARG A 90 -2.29 -6.94 11.90
N GLN A 91 -2.50 -7.84 12.85
CA GLN A 91 -3.38 -7.65 14.00
C GLN A 91 -2.55 -7.70 15.30
N PRO A 92 -2.71 -6.75 16.25
CA PRO A 92 -3.54 -5.54 16.14
C PRO A 92 -3.05 -4.59 15.04
N ALA A 93 -3.94 -3.73 14.56
CA ALA A 93 -3.60 -2.72 13.55
C ALA A 93 -2.49 -1.79 14.07
N LEU A 94 -1.57 -1.43 13.18
CA LEU A 94 -0.49 -0.49 13.46
C LEU A 94 -1.04 0.89 13.81
N SER A 95 -0.34 1.64 14.66
CA SER A 95 -0.63 3.06 14.83
C SER A 95 -0.39 3.82 13.51
N THR A 96 -1.09 4.94 13.33
CA THR A 96 -0.94 5.79 12.14
C THR A 96 0.51 6.16 11.88
N SER A 97 1.28 6.49 12.92
CA SER A 97 2.70 6.85 12.80
C SER A 97 3.59 5.68 12.35
N GLU A 98 3.32 4.46 12.85
CA GLU A 98 4.07 3.26 12.45
C GLU A 98 3.76 2.91 11.00
N PHE A 99 2.48 2.92 10.64
CA PHE A 99 2.03 2.67 9.27
C PHE A 99 2.69 3.64 8.28
N GLN A 100 2.65 4.94 8.59
CA GLN A 100 3.26 5.96 7.75
C GLN A 100 4.77 5.75 7.60
N SER A 101 5.46 5.40 8.68
CA SER A 101 6.90 5.14 8.67
C SER A 101 7.24 3.92 7.80
N ILE A 102 6.51 2.81 7.95
CA ILE A 102 6.73 1.56 7.20
C ILE A 102 6.51 1.77 5.70
N VAL A 103 5.41 2.38 5.31
CA VAL A 103 5.06 2.56 3.90
C VAL A 103 5.97 3.61 3.24
N SER A 104 6.35 4.66 3.97
CA SER A 104 7.33 5.65 3.51
C SER A 104 8.71 5.01 3.28
N ASP A 105 9.18 4.18 4.22
CA ASP A 105 10.44 3.44 4.06
C ASP A 105 10.40 2.43 2.92
N PHE A 106 9.27 1.75 2.73
CA PHE A 106 9.07 0.88 1.57
C PHE A 106 9.21 1.67 0.27
N SER A 107 8.52 2.82 0.16
CA SER A 107 8.63 3.72 -1.00
C SER A 107 10.07 4.16 -1.25
N ARG A 108 10.79 4.54 -0.19
CA ARG A 108 12.21 4.93 -0.28
C ARG A 108 13.09 3.77 -0.73
N THR A 109 12.81 2.56 -0.28
CA THR A 109 13.51 1.34 -0.71
C THR A 109 13.27 1.06 -2.19
N CYS A 110 12.01 1.14 -2.67
CA CYS A 110 11.68 0.95 -4.10
C CYS A 110 12.38 1.97 -5.01
N ARG A 111 12.61 3.19 -4.49
CA ARG A 111 13.30 4.29 -5.17
C ARG A 111 14.83 4.24 -4.99
N GLY A 112 15.38 3.20 -4.39
CA GLY A 112 16.82 3.04 -4.15
C GLY A 112 17.42 4.04 -3.14
N LYS A 113 16.59 4.65 -2.29
CA LYS A 113 17.03 5.59 -1.23
C LYS A 113 17.32 4.92 0.10
N LEU A 114 16.86 3.69 0.29
CA LEU A 114 17.13 2.85 1.44
C LEU A 114 17.53 1.45 0.98
N ALA A 115 18.23 0.71 1.85
CA ALA A 115 18.65 -0.66 1.58
C ALA A 115 17.44 -1.61 1.52
N PRO A 116 17.48 -2.70 0.72
CA PRO A 116 16.38 -3.65 0.56
C PRO A 116 15.84 -4.29 1.86
N ASN A 117 16.68 -4.31 2.90
CA ASN A 117 16.38 -4.85 4.23
C ASN A 117 15.95 -3.77 5.24
N ALA A 118 15.68 -2.53 4.81
CA ALA A 118 15.30 -1.43 5.70
C ALA A 118 14.03 -1.73 6.51
N LEU A 119 13.14 -2.59 5.98
CA LEU A 119 11.91 -3.01 6.65
C LEU A 119 12.14 -4.01 7.79
N ASP A 120 13.32 -4.65 7.88
CA ASP A 120 13.64 -5.62 8.93
C ASP A 120 13.62 -4.98 10.32
N ARG A 121 13.85 -3.67 10.41
CA ARG A 121 13.73 -2.89 11.66
C ARG A 121 12.34 -2.94 12.27
N TYR A 122 11.33 -3.29 11.49
CA TYR A 122 9.94 -3.44 11.92
C TYR A 122 9.54 -4.90 12.18
N ALA A 123 10.45 -5.87 12.02
CA ALA A 123 10.15 -7.29 12.18
C ALA A 123 9.73 -7.69 13.61
N GLY A 124 10.11 -6.88 14.60
CA GLY A 124 9.76 -7.06 16.01
C GLY A 124 8.60 -6.19 16.49
N LEU A 125 8.01 -5.36 15.61
CA LEU A 125 6.74 -4.72 15.92
C LEU A 125 5.70 -5.81 16.07
#